data_AF-A0A0F9HMM6-F1
#
_entry.id   AF-A0A0F9HMM6-F1
#
_cell.length_a   1.000
_cell.length_b   1.000
_cell.length_c   1.000
_cell.angle_alpha   90.00
_cell.angle_beta   90.00
_cell.angle_gamma   90.00
#
_symmetry.space_group_name_H-M   'P 1'
#
loop_
_entity.id
_entity.type
_entity.pdbx_description
1 polymer ?
#
loop_
_entity_poly.entity_id
_entity_poly.type
_entity_poly.pdbx_seq_one_letter_code
_entity_poly.pdbx_strand_id
1 'polypeptide(L)'
;MENKTIILDFGIFQHRSIYATLKNRTIPATYTCLSAMLGCSRKIGITKSDKIIIACDGRGNWRKSYETDYKGNRAQKRKESPIDWDKEFEKMNWLLQVLDQSTTFHVVKLPKIEADDI
;
A
#
# COMPACT_ATOMS: atom_id res chain seq x y z
N MET A 1 28.97 -5.55 4.76
CA MET A 1 27.97 -5.31 3.70
C MET A 1 27.24 -4.03 4.05
N GLU A 2 27.07 -3.14 3.08
CA GLU A 2 26.34 -1.88 3.28
C GLU A 2 24.86 -2.17 3.53
N ASN A 3 24.26 -1.48 4.50
CA ASN A 3 22.84 -1.66 4.83
C ASN A 3 21.98 -1.05 3.72
N LYS A 4 21.05 -1.83 3.18
CA LYS A 4 20.14 -1.36 2.12
C LYS A 4 19.04 -0.51 2.75
N THR A 5 18.66 0.55 2.07
CA THR A 5 17.38 1.23 2.31
C THR A 5 16.42 0.83 1.20
N ILE A 6 15.28 0.27 1.57
CA ILE A 6 14.29 -0.28 0.66
C ILE A 6 13.00 0.49 0.87
N ILE A 7 12.48 1.07 -0.21
CA ILE A 7 11.21 1.78 -0.21
C ILE A 7 10.21 0.93 -0.99
N LEU A 8 9.09 0.60 -0.34
CA LEU A 8 8.00 -0.15 -0.93
C LEU A 8 6.84 0.81 -1.19
N ASP A 9 6.47 0.99 -2.46
CA ASP A 9 5.19 1.60 -2.83
C ASP A 9 4.06 0.65 -2.44
N PHE A 10 3.37 0.98 -1.34
CA PHE A 10 2.30 0.15 -0.82
C PHE A 10 1.08 0.10 -1.76
N GLY A 11 0.85 1.14 -2.55
CA GLY A 11 -0.28 1.23 -3.48
C GLY A 11 -0.28 0.08 -4.48
N ILE A 12 0.90 -0.34 -4.95
CA ILE A 12 1.06 -1.49 -5.87
C ILE A 12 0.59 -2.79 -5.21
N PHE A 13 1.06 -3.07 -3.99
CA PHE A 13 0.69 -4.30 -3.28
C PHE A 13 -0.78 -4.28 -2.88
N GLN A 14 -1.26 -3.14 -2.36
CA GLN A 14 -2.63 -2.92 -1.94
C GLN A 14 -3.61 -3.19 -3.09
N HIS A 15 -3.47 -2.48 -4.20
CA HIS A 15 -4.42 -2.58 -5.31
C HIS A 15 -4.40 -3.96 -5.98
N ARG A 16 -3.22 -4.53 -6.24
CA ARG A 16 -3.13 -5.87 -6.84
C ARG A 16 -3.78 -6.93 -5.98
N SER A 17 -3.59 -6.85 -4.67
CA SER A 17 -4.16 -7.81 -3.73
C SER A 17 -5.66 -7.67 -3.57
N ILE A 18 -6.18 -6.43 -3.58
CA ILE A 18 -7.62 -6.16 -3.58
C ILE A 18 -8.26 -6.71 -4.87
N TYR A 19 -7.69 -6.43 -6.04
CA TYR A 19 -8.22 -6.94 -7.30
C TYR A 19 -8.20 -8.48 -7.39
N ALA A 20 -7.23 -9.14 -6.76
CA ALA A 20 -7.16 -10.60 -6.73
C ALA A 20 -8.40 -11.24 -6.07
N THR A 21 -9.04 -10.54 -5.11
CA THR A 21 -10.26 -11.04 -4.44
C THR A 21 -11.44 -11.23 -5.39
N LEU A 22 -11.47 -10.53 -6.54
CA LEU A 22 -12.52 -10.69 -7.55
C LEU A 22 -12.58 -12.11 -8.11
N LYS A 23 -11.42 -12.77 -8.22
CA LYS A 23 -11.28 -14.14 -8.72
C LYS A 23 -11.18 -15.16 -7.58
N ASN A 24 -10.83 -14.73 -6.37
CA ASN A 24 -10.67 -15.60 -5.21
C ASN A 24 -11.19 -14.93 -3.92
N ARG A 25 -12.50 -15.05 -3.69
CA ARG A 25 -13.20 -14.34 -2.61
C ARG A 25 -12.94 -14.91 -1.21
N THR A 26 -12.36 -16.10 -1.09
CA THR A 26 -12.11 -16.76 0.19
C THR A 26 -10.81 -16.31 0.84
N ILE A 27 -9.85 -15.84 0.04
CA ILE A 27 -8.55 -15.35 0.53
C ILE A 27 -8.65 -13.84 0.77
N PRO A 28 -8.41 -13.36 2.01
CA PRO A 28 -8.39 -11.93 2.29
C PRO A 28 -7.29 -11.20 1.50
N ALA A 29 -7.61 -10.01 0.97
CA ALA A 29 -6.64 -9.19 0.26
C ALA A 29 -5.38 -8.88 1.10
N THR A 30 -5.53 -8.72 2.41
CA THR A 30 -4.42 -8.48 3.35
C THR A 30 -3.42 -9.64 3.38
N TYR A 31 -3.89 -10.89 3.33
CA TYR A 31 -3.03 -12.07 3.27
C TYR A 31 -2.22 -12.09 1.97
N THR A 32 -2.88 -11.85 0.83
CA THR A 32 -2.22 -11.76 -0.48
C THR A 32 -1.21 -10.63 -0.52
N CYS A 33 -1.54 -9.47 0.06
CA CYS A 33 -0.67 -8.30 0.15
C CYS A 33 0.61 -8.60 0.93
N LEU A 34 0.46 -9.12 2.15
CA LEU A 34 1.58 -9.49 3.01
C LEU A 34 2.46 -10.56 2.35
N SER A 35 1.85 -11.58 1.76
CA SER A 35 2.57 -12.66 1.07
C SER A 35 3.38 -12.13 -0.11
N ALA A 36 2.82 -11.21 -0.89
CA ALA A 36 3.53 -10.57 -2.00
C ALA A 36 4.70 -9.70 -1.51
N MET A 37 4.50 -8.90 -0.47
CA MET A 37 5.56 -8.09 0.15
C MET A 37 6.72 -8.98 0.63
N LEU A 38 6.42 -10.03 1.39
CA LEU A 38 7.43 -10.98 1.88
C LEU A 38 8.14 -11.71 0.74
N GLY A 39 7.42 -12.07 -0.32
CA GLY A 39 7.99 -12.66 -1.53
C GLY A 39 8.99 -11.74 -2.23
N CYS A 40 8.65 -10.45 -2.37
CA CYS A 40 9.55 -9.44 -2.90
C CYS A 40 10.77 -9.22 -2.00
N SER A 41 10.56 -9.08 -0.69
CA SER A 41 11.64 -8.93 0.30
C SER A 41 12.62 -10.11 0.27
N ARG A 42 12.12 -11.33 0.10
CA ARG A 42 12.97 -12.52 -0.05
C ARG A 42 13.82 -12.47 -1.32
N LYS A 43 13.23 -12.05 -2.45
CA LYS A 43 13.96 -11.92 -3.73
C LYS A 43 15.03 -10.82 -3.68
N ILE A 44 14.78 -9.74 -2.95
CA ILE A 44 15.75 -8.67 -2.72
C ILE A 44 16.89 -9.12 -1.79
N GLY A 45 16.67 -10.14 -0.96
CA GLY A 45 17.66 -10.61 0.01
C GLY A 45 17.82 -9.65 1.19
N ILE A 46 16.70 -9.26 1.81
CA ILE A 46 16.72 -8.39 2.99
C ILE A 46 17.32 -9.11 4.20
N THR A 47 17.94 -8.31 5.08
CA THR A 47 18.57 -8.72 6.34
C THR A 47 18.02 -7.85 7.47
N LYS A 48 18.32 -8.23 8.71
CA LYS A 48 17.83 -7.50 9.90
C LYS A 48 18.38 -6.07 10.02
N SER A 49 19.50 -5.76 9.37
CA SER A 49 20.12 -4.43 9.42
C SER A 49 19.66 -3.52 8.28
N ASP A 50 18.88 -4.02 7.33
CA ASP A 50 18.31 -3.21 6.25
C ASP A 50 17.15 -2.35 6.78
N LYS A 51 17.04 -1.13 6.26
CA LYS A 51 15.94 -0.22 6.58
C LYS A 51 14.82 -0.40 5.56
N ILE A 52 13.61 -0.70 6.03
CA ILE A 52 12.45 -0.95 5.16
C ILE A 52 11.41 0.13 5.43
N ILE A 53 11.07 0.89 4.40
CA ILE A 53 10.08 1.96 4.43
C ILE A 53 8.90 1.54 3.56
N ILE A 54 7.69 1.63 4.12
CA ILE A 54 6.45 1.42 3.39
C ILE A 54 5.86 2.81 3.10
N ALA A 55 6.02 3.28 1.86
CA ALA A 55 5.47 4.54 1.40
C ALA A 55 3.98 4.37 1.08
N CYS A 56 3.15 5.21 1.68
CA CYS A 56 1.70 5.13 1.55
C CYS A 56 1.11 6.45 1.04
N ASP A 57 0.07 6.36 0.21
CA ASP A 57 -0.77 7.51 -0.11
C ASP A 57 -1.48 8.05 1.14
N GLY A 58 -1.29 9.34 1.39
CA GLY A 58 -1.97 10.11 2.41
C GLY A 58 -3.44 10.37 2.14
N ARG A 59 -4.16 10.83 3.16
CA ARG A 59 -5.52 11.37 2.97
C ARG A 59 -5.44 12.73 2.28
N GLY A 60 -6.17 12.88 1.19
CA GLY A 60 -6.11 14.09 0.36
C GLY A 60 -4.93 14.04 -0.60
N ASN A 61 -4.75 15.11 -1.37
CA ASN A 61 -3.71 15.16 -2.38
C ASN A 61 -3.32 16.62 -2.64
N TRP A 62 -2.05 16.96 -2.47
CA TRP A 62 -1.57 18.32 -2.72
C TRP A 62 -1.66 18.69 -4.20
N ARG A 63 -1.51 17.76 -5.16
CA ARG A 63 -1.64 18.04 -6.60
C ARG A 63 -3.04 18.53 -6.97
N LYS A 64 -4.07 18.12 -6.20
CA LYS A 64 -5.45 18.61 -6.40
C LYS A 64 -5.65 20.09 -6.09
N SER A 65 -4.75 20.73 -5.34
CA SER A 65 -4.80 22.18 -5.17
C SER A 65 -4.30 22.94 -6.40
N TYR A 66 -3.62 22.26 -7.32
CA TYR A 66 -3.12 22.84 -8.58
C TYR A 66 -3.96 22.40 -9.78
N GLU A 67 -4.37 21.12 -9.83
CA GLU A 67 -5.19 20.55 -10.89
C GLU A 67 -6.41 19.85 -10.27
N THR A 68 -7.59 20.47 -10.37
CA THR A 68 -8.81 19.99 -9.69
C THR A 68 -9.23 18.59 -10.15
N ASP A 69 -9.06 18.28 -11.43
CA ASP A 69 -9.45 16.99 -12.02
C ASP A 69 -8.40 15.88 -11.83
N TYR A 70 -7.30 16.18 -11.13
CA TYR A 70 -6.23 15.22 -10.90
C TYR A 70 -6.75 13.91 -10.29
N LYS A 71 -6.53 12.81 -11.02
CA LYS A 71 -6.98 11.44 -10.69
C LYS A 71 -8.51 11.30 -10.51
N GLY A 72 -9.33 12.22 -11.03
CA GLY A 72 -10.80 12.18 -10.92
C GLY A 72 -11.43 10.87 -11.38
N ASN A 73 -10.96 10.34 -12.52
CA ASN A 73 -11.40 9.07 -13.09
C ASN A 73 -11.21 7.87 -12.15
N ARG A 74 -10.26 7.91 -11.21
CA ARG A 74 -10.03 6.82 -10.24
C ARG A 74 -11.15 6.71 -9.21
N ALA A 75 -11.74 7.84 -8.81
CA ALA A 75 -12.88 7.84 -7.90
C ALA A 75 -14.12 7.24 -8.55
N GLN A 76 -14.39 7.62 -9.80
CA GLN A 76 -15.49 7.06 -10.59
C GLN A 76 -15.34 5.54 -10.78
N LYS A 77 -14.17 5.08 -11.24
CA LYS A 77 -13.90 3.64 -11.43
C LYS A 77 -14.08 2.79 -10.16
N ARG A 78 -13.82 3.36 -8.98
CA ARG A 78 -14.06 2.67 -7.71
C ARG A 78 -15.55 2.53 -7.40
N LYS A 79 -16.37 3.56 -7.69
CA LYS A 79 -17.83 3.51 -7.52
C LYS A 79 -18.51 2.48 -8.43
N GLU A 80 -17.98 2.30 -9.64
CA GLU A 80 -18.48 1.33 -10.62
C GLU A 80 -17.98 -0.10 -10.36
N SER A 81 -17.07 -0.28 -9.39
CA SER A 81 -16.42 -1.56 -9.12
C SER A 81 -17.29 -2.45 -8.21
N PRO A 82 -17.28 -3.78 -8.41
CA PRO A 82 -17.94 -4.72 -7.49
C PRO A 82 -17.18 -4.91 -6.16
N ILE A 83 -16.07 -4.20 -5.95
CA ILE A 83 -15.27 -4.24 -4.73
C ILE A 83 -15.80 -3.19 -3.75
N ASP A 84 -16.02 -3.61 -2.50
CA ASP A 84 -16.22 -2.69 -1.38
C ASP A 84 -14.89 -2.03 -0.99
N TRP A 85 -14.55 -0.95 -1.68
CA TRP A 85 -13.26 -0.28 -1.53
C TRP A 85 -13.04 0.31 -0.14
N ASP A 86 -14.08 0.81 0.51
CA ASP A 86 -13.94 1.41 1.84
C ASP A 86 -13.57 0.34 2.87
N LYS A 87 -14.24 -0.81 2.82
CA LYS A 87 -13.92 -1.97 3.66
C LYS A 87 -12.54 -2.54 3.38
N GLU A 88 -12.13 -2.63 2.11
CA GLU A 88 -10.80 -3.12 1.77
C GLU A 88 -9.69 -2.13 2.20
N PHE A 89 -9.90 -0.82 2.07
CA PHE A 89 -8.95 0.18 2.58
C PHE A 89 -8.87 0.16 4.10
N GLU A 90 -9.98 -0.09 4.82
CA GLU A 90 -9.96 -0.28 6.27
C GLU A 90 -9.07 -1.46 6.68
N LYS A 91 -9.26 -2.62 6.05
CA LYS A 91 -8.42 -3.81 6.29
C LYS A 91 -6.94 -3.56 5.99
N MET A 92 -6.65 -2.80 4.93
CA MET A 92 -5.27 -2.48 4.55
C MET A 92 -4.63 -1.48 5.53
N ASN A 93 -5.38 -0.52 6.03
CA ASN A 93 -4.92 0.37 7.10
C ASN A 93 -4.61 -0.42 8.38
N TRP A 94 -5.45 -1.40 8.73
CA TRP A 94 -5.18 -2.30 9.85
C TRP A 94 -3.89 -3.11 9.63
N LEU A 95 -3.68 -3.66 8.42
CA LEU A 95 -2.44 -4.38 8.09
C LEU A 95 -1.20 -3.47 8.25
N LEU A 96 -1.26 -2.22 7.75
CA LEU A 96 -0.19 -1.25 7.93
C LEU A 96 0.11 -0.98 9.41
N GLN A 97 -0.91 -0.80 10.24
CA GLN A 97 -0.74 -0.62 11.68
C GLN A 97 -0.05 -1.84 12.33
N VAL A 98 -0.49 -3.05 11.99
CA VAL A 98 0.14 -4.27 12.50
C VAL A 98 1.61 -4.36 12.10
N LEU A 99 1.93 -4.04 10.83
CA LEU A 99 3.30 -4.06 10.35
C LEU A 99 4.19 -3.04 11.06
N ASP A 100 3.71 -1.80 11.23
CA ASP A 100 4.47 -0.73 11.90
C ASP A 100 4.72 -1.05 13.38
N GLN A 101 3.74 -1.67 14.06
CA GLN A 101 3.84 -1.98 15.49
C GLN A 101 4.59 -3.28 15.78
N SER A 102 4.54 -4.26 14.88
CA SER A 102 5.00 -5.64 15.16
C SER A 102 6.28 -6.02 14.42
N THR A 103 6.81 -5.15 13.56
CA THR A 103 7.99 -5.42 12.73
C THR A 103 8.98 -4.25 12.77
N THR A 104 10.09 -4.38 12.05
CA THR A 104 11.06 -3.29 11.83
C THR A 104 10.73 -2.46 10.57
N PHE A 105 9.56 -2.67 9.97
CA PHE A 105 9.11 -1.88 8.83
C PHE A 105 8.60 -0.53 9.34
N HIS A 106 8.97 0.55 8.65
CA HIS A 106 8.53 1.89 8.98
C HIS A 106 7.44 2.32 8.01
N VAL A 107 6.21 2.50 8.49
CA VAL A 107 5.11 2.99 7.67
C VAL A 107 5.15 4.52 7.61
N VAL A 108 5.29 5.07 6.41
CA VAL A 108 5.25 6.52 6.17
C VAL A 108 3.97 6.86 5.42
N LYS A 109 3.08 7.57 6.11
CA LYS A 109 1.79 8.02 5.58
C LYS A 109 1.47 9.43 6.05
N LEU A 110 1.73 10.41 5.19
CA LEU A 110 1.61 11.83 5.53
C LEU A 110 0.36 12.45 4.89
N PRO A 111 -0.40 13.34 5.57
CA PRO A 111 -1.56 13.99 4.98
C PRO A 111 -1.23 14.72 3.67
N LYS A 112 -2.08 14.57 2.66
CA LYS A 112 -1.96 15.18 1.31
C LYS A 112 -0.74 14.76 0.47
N ILE A 113 0.17 13.95 1.00
CA ILE A 113 1.37 13.46 0.31
C ILE A 113 1.09 12.09 -0.31
N GLU A 114 1.55 11.85 -1.55
CA GLU A 114 1.43 10.55 -2.22
C GLU A 114 2.63 9.66 -1.92
N ALA A 115 2.49 8.35 -2.15
CA ALA A 115 3.62 7.42 -1.97
C ALA A 115 4.83 7.80 -2.86
N ASP A 116 4.57 8.31 -4.06
CA ASP A 116 5.60 8.76 -5.02
C ASP A 116 6.38 10.01 -4.54
N ASP A 117 5.86 10.74 -3.54
CA ASP A 117 6.51 11.93 -2.97
C ASP A 117 7.46 11.59 -1.80
N ILE A 118 7.36 10.37 -1.26
CA ILE A 118 8.13 9.86 -0.10
C ILE A 118 9.42 9.21 -0.60
#